data_AF-A0A432IY12-F1
#
_entry.id   AF-A0A432IY12-F1
#
_cell.length_a   1.000
_cell.length_b   1.000
_cell.length_c   1.000
_cell.angle_alpha   90.00
_cell.angle_beta   90.00
_cell.angle_gamma   90.00
#
_symmetry.space_group_name_H-M   'P 1'
#
loop_
_entity.id
_entity.type
_entity.pdbx_description
1 polymer ?
#
loop_
_entity_poly.entity_id
_entity_poly.type
_entity_poly.pdbx_seq_one_letter_code
_entity_poly.pdbx_strand_id
1 'polypeptide(L)'
;MSDKMLKFVNVGMQMPAKRAGGLRTKDFKEIYDQFIHEKAKEQSSRCSQCGVPFCQVHCPLHNNIPDWLKLTAEGRLQEAHELVHSTNNMPEICGSICPQDRLCEGNCVIERAGHGTVTIGSVEKYITDTAWEKGWIKPIKVLKEIDQSVGIIGAGPAGLACAEELRKSGYKITIYDRYDRPGGLLIYGIPNFKLEKFTVERRTNLLKESGIKFKQNCEVGKNISLDELRKKHDTILI
;
A
#
# COMPACT_ATOMS: atom_id res chain seq x y z
N MET A 1 14.83 -20.22 21.93
CA MET A 1 14.42 -19.04 21.12
C MET A 1 13.80 -19.48 19.78
N SER A 2 12.75 -20.32 19.77
CA SER A 2 12.08 -20.76 18.53
C SER A 2 10.54 -20.80 18.64
N ASP A 3 9.94 -19.98 19.50
CA ASP A 3 8.55 -20.23 19.92
C ASP A 3 7.50 -19.29 19.30
N LYS A 4 7.89 -18.33 18.44
CA LYS A 4 6.96 -17.33 17.89
C LYS A 4 6.54 -17.53 16.44
N MET A 5 7.22 -18.39 15.66
CA MET A 5 6.91 -18.66 14.25
C MET A 5 6.57 -20.14 14.04
N LEU A 6 6.34 -20.58 12.80
CA LEU A 6 6.06 -21.97 12.42
C LEU A 6 4.79 -22.54 13.07
N LYS A 7 3.82 -21.70 13.43
CA LYS A 7 2.59 -22.13 14.14
C LYS A 7 1.50 -22.68 13.23
N PHE A 8 1.73 -22.79 11.92
CA PHE A 8 0.75 -23.28 10.93
C PHE A 8 0.26 -24.72 11.17
N VAL A 9 0.97 -25.50 11.99
CA VAL A 9 0.56 -26.87 12.37
C VAL A 9 -0.59 -26.86 13.38
N ASN A 10 -0.63 -25.85 14.26
CA ASN A 10 -1.57 -25.78 15.39
C ASN A 10 -2.59 -24.64 15.26
N VAL A 11 -2.26 -23.61 14.47
CA VAL A 11 -3.12 -22.46 14.20
C VAL A 11 -3.73 -22.65 12.83
N GLY A 12 -5.05 -22.45 12.69
CA GLY A 12 -5.78 -22.47 11.41
C GLY A 12 -5.73 -21.12 10.68
N MET A 13 -5.94 -21.13 9.36
CA MET A 13 -5.97 -19.90 8.57
C MET A 13 -7.24 -19.13 8.93
N GLN A 14 -7.10 -17.84 9.24
CA GLN A 14 -8.24 -17.00 9.57
C GLN A 14 -8.12 -15.64 8.86
N MET A 15 -9.14 -15.30 8.07
CA MET A 15 -9.33 -13.96 7.52
C MET A 15 -9.94 -13.03 8.58
N PRO A 16 -9.79 -11.70 8.44
CA PRO A 16 -10.52 -10.76 9.27
C PRO A 16 -12.04 -10.98 9.20
N ALA A 17 -12.75 -10.54 10.24
CA ALA A 17 -14.20 -10.71 10.31
C ALA A 17 -14.87 -10.09 9.08
N LYS A 18 -15.81 -10.83 8.50
CA LYS A 18 -16.55 -10.40 7.33
C LYS A 18 -17.95 -9.99 7.74
N ARG A 19 -18.38 -8.81 7.31
CA ARG A 19 -19.71 -8.29 7.59
C ARG A 19 -20.80 -9.21 7.03
N ALA A 20 -21.86 -9.40 7.80
CA ALA A 20 -22.99 -10.25 7.44
C ALA A 20 -23.65 -9.79 6.12
N GLY A 21 -24.13 -10.75 5.32
CA GLY A 21 -24.69 -10.52 4.00
C GLY A 21 -25.79 -9.46 3.96
N GLY A 22 -26.75 -9.52 4.89
CA GLY A 22 -27.87 -8.56 4.94
C GLY A 22 -27.50 -7.15 5.42
N LEU A 23 -26.31 -6.97 6.01
CA LEU A 23 -25.81 -5.65 6.40
C LEU A 23 -25.07 -4.98 5.24
N ARG A 24 -24.21 -5.73 4.55
CA ARG A 24 -23.37 -5.21 3.45
C ARG A 24 -24.11 -4.91 2.14
N THR A 25 -25.40 -5.25 2.04
CA THR A 25 -26.26 -4.83 0.92
C THR A 25 -26.90 -3.47 1.13
N LYS A 26 -26.82 -2.91 2.35
CA LYS A 26 -27.47 -1.65 2.74
C LYS A 26 -26.54 -0.44 2.68
N ASP A 27 -25.24 -0.66 2.52
CA ASP A 27 -24.22 0.38 2.42
C ASP A 27 -23.07 -0.04 1.52
N PHE A 28 -22.15 0.89 1.28
CA PHE A 28 -20.93 0.67 0.49
C PHE A 28 -19.68 0.59 1.36
N LYS A 29 -19.80 0.35 2.67
CA LYS A 29 -18.62 0.27 3.54
C LYS A 29 -17.82 -1.01 3.27
N GLU A 30 -16.53 -0.99 3.57
CA GLU A 30 -15.64 -2.14 3.44
C GLU A 30 -16.25 -3.42 4.06
N ILE A 31 -16.09 -4.56 3.37
CA ILE A 31 -16.73 -5.83 3.76
C ILE A 31 -15.97 -6.60 4.84
N TYR A 32 -14.67 -6.34 4.98
CA TYR A 32 -13.81 -6.94 5.98
C TYR A 32 -13.45 -5.90 7.03
N ASP A 33 -13.48 -6.31 8.28
CA ASP A 33 -12.96 -5.52 9.38
C ASP A 33 -11.42 -5.61 9.42
N GLN A 34 -10.78 -4.76 10.21
CA GLN A 34 -9.34 -4.88 10.47
C GLN A 34 -9.05 -6.09 11.36
N PHE A 35 -7.83 -6.64 11.27
CA PHE A 35 -7.39 -7.58 12.29
C PHE A 35 -7.28 -6.89 13.65
N ILE A 36 -7.76 -7.58 14.68
CA ILE A 36 -7.39 -7.26 16.06
C ILE A 36 -5.90 -7.59 16.23
N HIS A 37 -5.16 -6.81 17.01
CA HIS A 37 -3.72 -7.00 17.24
C HIS A 37 -3.32 -8.46 17.53
N GLU A 38 -4.04 -9.13 18.43
CA GLU A 38 -3.78 -10.54 18.76
C GLU A 38 -3.97 -11.47 17.55
N LYS A 39 -4.95 -11.19 16.69
CA LYS A 39 -5.19 -11.97 15.48
C LYS A 39 -4.15 -11.72 14.40
N ALA A 40 -3.69 -10.50 14.21
CA ALA A 40 -2.60 -10.22 13.28
C ALA A 40 -1.31 -10.93 13.70
N LYS A 41 -0.99 -10.88 15.01
CA LYS A 41 0.18 -11.58 15.58
C LYS A 41 0.07 -13.10 15.41
N GLU A 42 -1.09 -13.68 15.75
CA GLU A 42 -1.36 -15.11 15.58
C GLU A 42 -1.26 -15.53 14.10
N GLN A 43 -1.90 -14.81 13.18
CA GLN A 43 -1.86 -15.17 11.76
C GLN A 43 -0.47 -14.99 11.15
N SER A 44 0.30 -13.99 11.58
CA SER A 44 1.69 -13.80 11.13
C SER A 44 2.61 -14.94 11.60
N SER A 45 2.35 -15.50 12.79
CA SER A 45 3.12 -16.62 13.35
C SER A 45 3.01 -17.93 12.55
N ARG A 46 2.01 -18.03 11.65
CA ARG A 46 1.87 -19.17 10.72
C ARG A 46 3.02 -19.24 9.71
N CYS A 47 3.69 -18.12 9.41
CA CYS A 47 4.77 -18.10 8.45
C CYS A 47 5.88 -19.08 8.84
N SER A 48 6.31 -19.90 7.89
CA SER A 48 7.33 -20.92 8.08
C SER A 48 8.76 -20.40 7.95
N GLN A 49 8.95 -19.11 7.61
CA GLN A 49 10.28 -18.52 7.43
C GLN A 49 11.16 -19.36 6.49
N CYS A 50 10.59 -19.76 5.34
CA CYS A 50 11.27 -20.57 4.33
C CYS A 50 12.57 -19.91 3.84
N GLY A 51 13.60 -20.72 3.57
CA GLY A 51 14.84 -20.22 2.97
C GLY A 51 14.65 -19.62 1.58
N VAL A 52 13.71 -20.14 0.79
CA VAL A 52 13.30 -19.55 -0.50
C VAL A 52 11.86 -19.04 -0.38
N PRO A 53 11.65 -17.73 -0.18
CA PRO A 53 10.31 -17.18 0.04
C PRO A 53 9.57 -16.93 -1.28
N PHE A 54 8.83 -17.94 -1.76
CA PHE A 54 8.01 -17.82 -2.98
C PHE A 54 6.96 -16.70 -2.91
N CYS A 55 6.48 -16.35 -1.71
CA CYS A 55 5.60 -15.20 -1.52
C CYS A 55 6.25 -13.87 -1.96
N GLN A 56 7.55 -13.70 -1.73
CA GLN A 56 8.32 -12.53 -2.16
C GLN A 56 8.64 -12.59 -3.67
N VAL A 57 8.98 -13.77 -4.20
CA VAL A 57 9.26 -13.96 -5.63
C VAL A 57 8.03 -13.62 -6.48
N HIS A 58 6.83 -13.98 -6.03
CA HIS A 58 5.58 -13.76 -6.76
C HIS A 58 4.84 -12.47 -6.36
N CYS A 59 5.42 -11.67 -5.46
CA CYS A 59 4.99 -10.29 -5.26
C CYS A 59 5.68 -9.42 -6.32
N PRO A 60 4.94 -8.65 -7.16
CA PRO A 60 5.56 -7.78 -8.17
C PRO A 60 6.50 -6.70 -7.60
N LEU A 61 6.32 -6.34 -6.32
CA LEU A 61 7.19 -5.39 -5.61
C LEU A 61 8.35 -6.07 -4.88
N HIS A 62 8.41 -7.40 -4.89
CA HIS A 62 9.38 -8.19 -4.14
C HIS A 62 9.47 -7.80 -2.66
N ASN A 63 8.33 -7.46 -2.05
CA ASN A 63 8.22 -7.09 -0.64
C ASN A 63 8.92 -8.12 0.25
N ASN A 64 9.59 -7.65 1.31
CA ASN A 64 10.30 -8.49 2.29
C ASN A 64 9.32 -9.19 3.25
N ILE A 65 8.41 -10.00 2.69
CA ILE A 65 7.25 -10.59 3.36
C ILE A 65 7.62 -11.39 4.62
N PRO A 66 8.58 -12.33 4.58
CA PRO A 66 8.93 -13.10 5.77
C PRO A 66 9.39 -12.24 6.94
N ASP A 67 10.11 -11.15 6.66
CA ASP A 67 10.72 -10.31 7.68
C ASP A 67 9.68 -9.46 8.41
N TRP A 68 8.81 -8.76 7.68
CA TRP A 68 7.77 -7.98 8.35
C TRP A 68 6.71 -8.87 9.01
N LEU A 69 6.45 -10.08 8.50
CA LEU A 69 5.60 -11.06 9.21
C LEU A 69 6.22 -11.49 10.54
N LYS A 70 7.54 -11.73 10.56
CA LYS A 70 8.25 -12.06 11.79
C LYS A 70 8.21 -10.91 12.79
N LEU A 71 8.47 -9.68 12.34
CA LEU A 71 8.39 -8.49 13.18
C LEU A 71 6.98 -8.30 13.76
N THR A 72 5.93 -8.53 12.98
CA THR A 72 4.54 -8.50 13.45
C THR A 72 4.27 -9.58 14.51
N ALA A 73 4.72 -10.82 14.29
CA ALA A 73 4.58 -11.90 15.29
C ALA A 73 5.35 -11.60 16.59
N GLU A 74 6.45 -10.84 16.51
CA GLU A 74 7.24 -10.40 17.64
C GLU A 74 6.64 -9.19 18.39
N GLY A 75 5.66 -8.49 17.80
CA GLY A 75 5.05 -7.26 18.33
C GLY A 75 5.79 -5.98 17.95
N ARG A 76 6.76 -6.06 17.03
CA ARG A 76 7.63 -4.96 16.58
C ARG A 76 7.00 -4.22 15.39
N LEU A 77 5.78 -3.70 15.58
CA LEU A 77 4.96 -3.17 14.49
C LEU A 77 5.53 -1.92 13.83
N GLN A 78 6.28 -1.09 14.55
CA GLN A 78 6.92 0.09 13.97
C GLN A 78 8.01 -0.32 12.96
N GLU A 79 8.85 -1.28 13.32
CA GLU A 79 9.88 -1.82 12.43
C GLU A 79 9.26 -2.60 11.25
N ALA A 80 8.17 -3.35 11.50
CA ALA A 80 7.42 -4.02 10.44
C ALA A 80 6.88 -3.00 9.43
N HIS A 81 6.33 -1.88 9.92
CA HIS A 81 5.82 -0.78 9.09
C HIS A 81 6.90 -0.15 8.21
N GLU A 82 8.07 0.14 8.79
CA GLU A 82 9.22 0.69 8.07
C GLU A 82 9.65 -0.24 6.93
N LEU A 83 9.69 -1.55 7.20
CA LEU A 83 10.07 -2.54 6.20
C LEU A 83 9.01 -2.69 5.09
N VAL A 84 7.72 -2.66 5.43
CA VAL A 84 6.64 -2.67 4.44
C VAL A 84 6.71 -1.45 3.50
N HIS A 85 7.00 -0.26 4.05
CA HIS A 85 7.11 0.96 3.25
C HIS A 85 8.44 1.08 2.48
N SER A 86 9.43 0.25 2.80
CA SER A 86 10.72 0.28 2.09
C SER A 86 10.61 -0.19 0.63
N THR A 87 9.60 -1.00 0.31
CA THR A 87 9.38 -1.58 -1.03
C THR A 87 8.03 -1.22 -1.63
N ASN A 88 7.09 -0.67 -0.84
CA ASN A 88 5.74 -0.34 -1.29
C ASN A 88 5.32 1.06 -0.84
N ASN A 89 4.95 1.92 -1.78
CA ASN A 89 4.44 3.26 -1.48
C ASN A 89 3.01 3.26 -0.93
N MET A 90 2.19 2.25 -1.21
CA MET A 90 0.77 2.23 -0.83
C MET A 90 0.33 0.87 -0.27
N PRO A 91 0.98 0.36 0.80
CA PRO A 91 0.69 -0.96 1.37
C PRO A 91 -0.73 -1.09 1.92
N GLU A 92 -1.34 -0.01 2.42
CA GLU A 92 -2.75 0.01 2.82
C GLU A 92 -3.71 -0.25 1.64
N ILE A 93 -3.31 0.13 0.42
CA ILE A 93 -4.10 -0.08 -0.78
C ILE A 93 -3.84 -1.49 -1.29
N CYS A 94 -2.57 -1.88 -1.46
CA CYS A 94 -2.18 -3.22 -1.93
C CYS A 94 -2.74 -4.33 -1.04
N GLY A 95 -2.64 -4.20 0.28
CA GLY A 95 -3.22 -5.15 1.23
C GLY A 95 -4.74 -5.32 1.10
N SER A 96 -5.43 -4.28 0.61
CA SER A 96 -6.89 -4.29 0.42
C SER A 96 -7.33 -4.85 -0.94
N ILE A 97 -6.59 -4.57 -2.02
CA ILE A 97 -7.09 -4.80 -3.40
C ILE A 97 -6.26 -5.74 -4.26
N CYS A 98 -5.03 -6.10 -3.86
CA CYS A 98 -4.23 -7.05 -4.64
C CYS A 98 -4.98 -8.39 -4.76
N PRO A 99 -4.87 -9.10 -5.90
CA PRO A 99 -5.37 -10.47 -6.00
C PRO A 99 -4.36 -11.43 -5.34
N GLN A 100 -4.31 -11.47 -4.00
CA GLN A 100 -3.26 -12.20 -3.27
C GLN A 100 -3.26 -13.70 -3.59
N ASP A 101 -4.44 -14.27 -3.86
CA ASP A 101 -4.66 -15.65 -4.29
C ASP A 101 -3.91 -16.02 -5.58
N ARG A 102 -3.56 -15.03 -6.41
CA ARG A 102 -2.78 -15.22 -7.65
C ARG A 102 -1.34 -14.73 -7.53
N LEU A 103 -1.00 -14.08 -6.43
CA LEU A 103 0.30 -13.44 -6.20
C LEU A 103 1.00 -14.10 -5.02
N CYS A 104 1.15 -13.37 -3.91
CA CYS A 104 1.95 -13.78 -2.76
C CYS A 104 1.33 -14.95 -1.96
N GLU A 105 0.01 -14.96 -1.76
CA GLU A 105 -0.68 -15.97 -0.96
C GLU A 105 -0.85 -17.28 -1.72
N GLY A 106 -1.25 -17.23 -2.99
CA GLY A 106 -1.39 -18.42 -3.85
C GLY A 106 -0.09 -19.19 -4.08
N ASN A 107 1.06 -18.55 -3.84
CA ASN A 107 2.38 -19.16 -3.96
C ASN A 107 3.06 -19.39 -2.61
N CYS A 108 2.35 -19.22 -1.50
CA CYS A 108 2.88 -19.53 -0.18
C CYS A 108 3.22 -21.03 -0.06
N VAL A 109 4.37 -21.37 0.52
CA VAL A 109 4.80 -22.78 0.64
C VAL A 109 3.81 -23.60 1.48
N ILE A 110 3.27 -23.02 2.55
CA ILE A 110 2.30 -23.71 3.40
C ILE A 110 0.91 -23.84 2.76
N GLU A 111 0.57 -22.96 1.81
CA GLU A 111 -0.63 -23.12 0.97
C GLU A 111 -0.50 -24.37 0.10
N ARG A 112 0.63 -24.50 -0.61
CA ARG A 112 0.90 -25.67 -1.47
C ARG A 112 0.96 -26.99 -0.70
N ALA A 113 1.31 -26.94 0.59
CA ALA A 113 1.32 -28.09 1.48
C ALA A 113 -0.07 -28.43 2.08
N GLY A 114 -1.12 -27.67 1.77
CA GLY A 114 -2.49 -27.93 2.23
C GLY A 114 -2.82 -27.39 3.63
N HIS A 115 -1.96 -26.55 4.21
CA HIS A 115 -2.21 -25.93 5.53
C HIS A 115 -2.98 -24.61 5.48
N GLY A 116 -3.26 -24.11 4.28
CA GLY A 116 -3.77 -22.76 4.05
C GLY A 116 -2.66 -21.70 4.12
N THR A 117 -2.77 -20.66 3.32
CA THR A 117 -1.81 -19.55 3.26
C THR A 117 -1.67 -18.79 4.59
N VAL A 118 -0.61 -17.99 4.70
CA VAL A 118 -0.58 -16.83 5.60
C VAL A 118 -1.44 -15.73 4.97
N THR A 119 -2.23 -15.02 5.77
CA THR A 119 -3.10 -13.92 5.29
C THR A 119 -2.30 -12.62 5.08
N ILE A 120 -1.29 -12.69 4.20
CA ILE A 120 -0.28 -11.68 3.90
C ILE A 120 -0.91 -10.30 3.65
N GLY A 121 -1.91 -10.21 2.77
CA GLY A 121 -2.53 -8.92 2.42
C GLY A 121 -3.25 -8.28 3.59
N SER A 122 -3.93 -9.09 4.41
CA SER A 122 -4.63 -8.60 5.60
C SER A 122 -3.66 -8.16 6.70
N VAL A 123 -2.51 -8.82 6.84
CA VAL A 123 -1.44 -8.38 7.76
C VAL A 123 -0.77 -7.09 7.26
N GLU A 124 -0.49 -6.96 5.95
CA GLU A 124 0.08 -5.75 5.35
C GLU A 124 -0.82 -4.52 5.61
N LYS A 125 -2.14 -4.69 5.42
CA LYS A 125 -3.14 -3.66 5.75
C LYS A 125 -3.13 -3.32 7.23
N TYR A 126 -3.13 -4.33 8.11
CA TYR A 126 -3.13 -4.15 9.56
C TYR A 126 -1.91 -3.36 10.06
N ILE A 127 -0.69 -3.72 9.60
CA ILE A 127 0.55 -3.02 9.96
C ILE A 127 0.43 -1.53 9.57
N THR A 128 -0.05 -1.27 8.36
CA THR A 128 -0.11 0.08 7.82
C THR A 128 -1.20 0.93 8.48
N ASP A 129 -2.38 0.37 8.71
CA ASP A 129 -3.47 1.07 9.41
C ASP A 129 -3.05 1.42 10.85
N THR A 130 -2.40 0.49 11.55
CA THR A 130 -1.84 0.76 12.88
C THR A 130 -0.80 1.89 12.84
N ALA A 131 0.05 1.92 11.81
CA ALA A 131 1.06 2.97 11.65
C ALA A 131 0.44 4.36 11.40
N TRP A 132 -0.66 4.43 10.65
CA TRP A 132 -1.46 5.65 10.51
C TRP A 132 -2.06 6.09 11.85
N GLU A 133 -2.70 5.17 12.58
CA GLU A 133 -3.33 5.46 13.89
C GLU A 133 -2.31 5.94 14.94
N LYS A 134 -1.09 5.40 14.91
CA LYS A 134 0.00 5.76 15.81
C LYS A 134 0.79 6.99 15.36
N GLY A 135 0.50 7.56 14.19
CA GLY A 135 1.21 8.71 13.64
C GLY A 135 2.67 8.43 13.28
N TRP A 136 3.00 7.19 12.93
CA TRP A 136 4.35 6.80 12.50
C TRP A 136 4.64 7.22 11.06
N ILE A 137 3.60 7.30 10.23
CA ILE A 137 3.69 7.84 8.86
C ILE A 137 3.75 9.35 8.93
N LYS A 138 4.84 9.92 8.41
CA LYS A 138 5.12 11.36 8.45
C LYS A 138 5.36 11.91 7.05
N PRO A 139 5.07 13.21 6.81
CA PRO A 139 5.42 13.84 5.55
C PRO A 139 6.92 13.69 5.22
N ILE A 140 7.23 13.64 3.93
CA ILE A 140 8.60 13.43 3.44
C ILE A 140 9.47 14.61 3.85
N LYS A 141 10.53 14.33 4.61
CA LYS A 141 11.55 15.31 4.95
C LYS A 141 12.61 15.36 3.84
N VAL A 142 12.59 16.42 3.05
CA VAL A 142 13.63 16.68 2.05
C VAL A 142 14.86 17.28 2.74
N LEU A 143 15.99 16.57 2.69
CA LEU A 143 17.26 17.02 3.30
C LEU A 143 17.95 18.10 2.47
N LYS A 144 17.89 17.97 1.14
CA LYS A 144 18.45 18.92 0.18
C LYS A 144 17.49 19.01 -1.00
N GLU A 145 16.95 20.20 -1.24
CA GLU A 145 16.10 20.42 -2.40
C GLU A 145 16.95 20.61 -3.65
N ILE A 146 16.61 19.89 -4.71
CA ILE A 146 17.25 20.00 -6.02
C ILE A 146 16.51 21.09 -6.80
N ASP A 147 17.26 21.98 -7.45
CA ASP A 147 16.68 23.02 -8.30
C ASP A 147 16.32 22.48 -9.70
N GLN A 148 15.59 21.37 -9.72
CA GLN A 148 15.02 20.74 -10.89
C GLN A 148 13.59 20.32 -10.58
N SER A 149 12.73 20.39 -11.60
CA SER A 149 11.31 20.11 -11.49
C SER A 149 10.86 19.01 -12.43
N VAL A 150 9.93 18.20 -11.94
CA VAL A 150 9.34 17.08 -12.68
C VAL A 150 7.83 17.28 -12.77
N GLY A 151 7.31 17.22 -14.00
CA GLY A 151 5.89 17.18 -14.29
C GLY A 151 5.41 15.73 -14.41
N ILE A 152 4.32 15.38 -13.74
CA ILE A 152 3.73 14.03 -13.82
C ILE A 152 2.31 14.17 -14.35
N ILE A 153 1.96 13.46 -15.41
CA ILE A 153 0.62 13.46 -16.00
C ILE A 153 -0.16 12.27 -15.43
N GLY A 154 -1.22 12.55 -14.69
CA GLY A 154 -2.08 11.56 -14.05
C GLY A 154 -1.75 11.34 -12.57
N ALA A 155 -2.77 11.44 -11.72
CA ALA A 155 -2.71 11.19 -10.28
C ALA A 155 -3.13 9.75 -9.93
N GLY A 156 -2.89 8.78 -10.81
CA GLY A 156 -3.11 7.36 -10.53
C GLY A 156 -1.97 6.74 -9.69
N PRO A 157 -2.03 5.43 -9.37
CA PRO A 157 -1.03 4.76 -8.54
C PRO A 157 0.42 4.98 -9.02
N ALA A 158 0.66 4.90 -10.34
CA ALA A 158 1.98 5.10 -10.92
C ALA A 158 2.51 6.53 -10.70
N GLY A 159 1.67 7.55 -10.97
CA GLY A 159 2.04 8.94 -10.78
C GLY A 159 2.28 9.30 -9.32
N LEU A 160 1.47 8.77 -8.40
CA LEU A 160 1.63 8.98 -6.96
C LEU A 160 2.92 8.32 -6.43
N ALA A 161 3.20 7.08 -6.82
CA ALA A 161 4.42 6.38 -6.41
C ALA A 161 5.68 7.08 -6.94
N CYS A 162 5.70 7.45 -8.23
CA CYS A 162 6.82 8.19 -8.81
C CYS A 162 7.02 9.56 -8.13
N ALA A 163 5.93 10.28 -7.85
CA ALA A 163 5.99 11.55 -7.14
C ALA A 163 6.61 11.40 -5.74
N GLU A 164 6.22 10.34 -5.01
CA GLU A 164 6.75 10.05 -3.68
C GLU A 164 8.26 9.79 -3.72
N GLU A 165 8.72 8.90 -4.60
CA GLU A 165 10.14 8.53 -4.71
C GLU A 165 11.03 9.69 -5.21
N LEU A 166 10.57 10.45 -6.21
CA LEU A 166 11.29 11.64 -6.67
C LEU A 166 11.29 12.74 -5.61
N ARG A 167 10.22 12.87 -4.81
CA ARG A 167 10.20 13.83 -3.71
C ARG A 167 11.16 13.43 -2.59
N LYS A 168 11.25 12.15 -2.23
CA LYS A 168 12.28 11.63 -1.31
C LYS A 168 13.69 11.96 -1.80
N SER A 169 13.91 11.93 -3.12
CA SER A 169 15.17 12.29 -3.77
C SER A 169 15.43 13.81 -3.84
N GLY A 170 14.48 14.65 -3.43
CA GLY A 170 14.63 16.10 -3.30
C GLY A 170 14.14 16.94 -4.48
N TYR A 171 13.50 16.35 -5.49
CA TYR A 171 12.98 17.08 -6.65
C TYR A 171 11.70 17.88 -6.34
N LYS A 172 11.43 18.90 -7.15
CA LYS A 172 10.18 19.68 -7.12
C LYS A 172 9.14 19.02 -8.03
N ILE A 173 8.06 18.49 -7.46
CA ILE A 173 7.09 17.69 -8.21
C ILE A 173 5.79 18.48 -8.44
N THR A 174 5.26 18.41 -9.67
CA THR A 174 3.90 18.84 -9.99
C THR A 174 3.14 17.74 -10.72
N ILE A 175 2.07 17.24 -10.13
CA ILE A 175 1.14 16.27 -10.75
C ILE A 175 0.01 17.04 -11.41
N TYR A 176 -0.29 16.72 -12.67
CA TYR A 176 -1.40 17.25 -13.45
C TYR A 176 -2.45 16.17 -13.61
N ASP A 177 -3.69 16.41 -13.22
CA ASP A 177 -4.77 15.44 -13.36
C ASP A 177 -6.04 16.10 -13.90
N ARG A 178 -6.73 15.39 -14.79
CA ARG A 178 -7.96 15.88 -15.43
C ARG A 178 -9.16 15.93 -14.48
N TYR A 179 -9.15 15.16 -13.40
CA TYR A 179 -10.24 15.07 -12.45
C TYR A 179 -10.05 15.99 -11.24
N ASP A 180 -11.13 16.18 -10.49
CA ASP A 180 -11.22 17.03 -9.31
C ASP A 180 -10.59 16.42 -8.05
N ARG A 181 -10.31 15.10 -8.03
CA ARG A 181 -9.67 14.39 -6.91
C ARG A 181 -8.51 13.50 -7.37
N PRO A 182 -7.37 13.49 -6.64
CA PRO A 182 -6.24 12.64 -6.98
C PRO A 182 -6.48 11.19 -6.55
N GLY A 183 -5.89 10.24 -7.27
CA GLY A 183 -6.00 8.79 -7.00
C GLY A 183 -6.46 7.98 -8.22
N GLY A 184 -6.90 8.63 -9.30
CA GLY A 184 -7.31 7.96 -10.54
C GLY A 184 -8.42 6.94 -10.29
N LEU A 185 -8.25 5.71 -10.82
CA LEU A 185 -9.23 4.63 -10.62
C LEU A 185 -9.33 4.16 -9.16
N LEU A 186 -8.38 4.49 -8.28
CA LEU A 186 -8.53 4.25 -6.85
C LEU A 186 -9.68 5.08 -6.26
N ILE A 187 -9.96 6.27 -6.81
CA ILE A 187 -11.11 7.11 -6.42
C ILE A 187 -12.34 6.77 -7.26
N TYR A 188 -12.22 6.76 -8.58
CA TYR A 188 -13.40 6.73 -9.47
C TYR A 188 -13.78 5.34 -9.99
N GLY A 189 -12.91 4.32 -9.84
CA GLY A 189 -13.12 2.98 -10.39
C GLY A 189 -13.46 1.93 -9.34
N ILE A 190 -12.58 1.74 -8.36
CA ILE A 190 -12.75 0.71 -7.33
C ILE A 190 -13.88 1.15 -6.38
N PRO A 191 -14.86 0.30 -6.04
CA PRO A 191 -15.94 0.70 -5.13
C PRO A 191 -15.50 0.71 -3.66
N ASN A 192 -16.18 1.50 -2.81
CA ASN A 192 -15.85 1.65 -1.38
C ASN A 192 -15.84 0.33 -0.61
N PHE A 193 -16.73 -0.60 -0.95
CA PHE A 193 -16.81 -1.89 -0.25
C PHE A 193 -15.57 -2.78 -0.44
N LYS A 194 -14.66 -2.40 -1.37
CA LYS A 194 -13.32 -2.98 -1.53
C LYS A 194 -12.20 -2.05 -1.05
N LEU A 195 -12.35 -0.75 -1.22
CA LEU A 195 -11.34 0.24 -0.87
C LEU A 195 -12.01 1.55 -0.45
N GLU A 196 -11.95 1.85 0.84
CA GLU A 196 -12.45 3.11 1.40
C GLU A 196 -11.71 4.32 0.80
N LYS A 197 -12.46 5.35 0.40
CA LYS A 197 -11.87 6.54 -0.26
C LYS A 197 -11.00 7.35 0.68
N PHE A 198 -11.35 7.34 1.97
CA PHE A 198 -10.54 7.94 3.01
C PHE A 198 -9.08 7.44 2.98
N THR A 199 -8.85 6.16 2.67
CA THR A 199 -7.50 5.57 2.56
C THR A 199 -6.67 6.23 1.47
N VAL A 200 -7.30 6.55 0.32
CA VAL A 200 -6.64 7.23 -0.79
C VAL A 200 -6.48 8.73 -0.50
N GLU A 201 -7.49 9.35 0.10
CA GLU A 201 -7.48 10.76 0.48
C GLU A 201 -6.39 11.06 1.52
N ARG A 202 -6.25 10.26 2.58
CA ARG A 202 -5.17 10.44 3.57
C ARG A 202 -3.78 10.33 2.94
N ARG A 203 -3.57 9.37 2.02
CA ARG A 203 -2.30 9.18 1.32
C ARG A 203 -1.98 10.37 0.41
N THR A 204 -2.96 10.84 -0.37
CA THR A 204 -2.74 12.00 -1.25
C THR A 204 -2.54 13.30 -0.47
N ASN A 205 -3.18 13.46 0.70
CA ASN A 205 -2.94 14.59 1.59
C ASN A 205 -1.53 14.56 2.19
N LEU A 206 -1.03 13.41 2.62
CA LEU A 206 0.37 13.25 3.04
C LEU A 206 1.35 13.68 1.94
N LEU A 207 1.08 13.35 0.68
CA LEU A 207 1.91 13.76 -0.46
C LEU A 207 1.84 15.27 -0.69
N LYS A 208 0.67 15.91 -0.53
CA LYS A 208 0.53 17.37 -0.57
C LYS A 208 1.34 18.04 0.54
N GLU A 209 1.22 17.55 1.77
CA GLU A 209 1.98 18.02 2.94
C GLU A 209 3.49 17.82 2.75
N SER A 210 3.89 16.81 1.98
CA SER A 210 5.28 16.55 1.59
C SER A 210 5.81 17.53 0.53
N GLY A 211 4.99 18.49 0.08
CA GLY A 211 5.37 19.52 -0.88
C GLY A 211 5.12 19.17 -2.36
N ILE A 212 4.43 18.06 -2.64
CA ILE A 212 4.03 17.71 -4.01
C ILE A 212 2.84 18.58 -4.42
N LYS A 213 2.96 19.28 -5.55
CA LYS A 213 1.89 20.16 -6.06
C LYS A 213 0.91 19.35 -6.91
N PHE A 214 -0.38 19.52 -6.66
CA PHE A 214 -1.44 18.92 -7.47
C PHE A 214 -2.15 20.01 -8.29
N LYS A 215 -2.14 19.86 -9.61
CA LYS A 215 -2.91 20.65 -10.58
C LYS A 215 -4.07 19.82 -11.09
N GLN A 216 -5.20 19.95 -10.41
CA GLN A 216 -6.43 19.22 -10.69
C GLN A 216 -7.29 19.95 -11.71
N ASN A 217 -8.29 19.27 -12.29
CA ASN A 217 -9.11 19.80 -13.39
C ASN A 217 -8.26 20.31 -14.56
N CYS A 218 -7.12 19.67 -14.82
CA CYS A 218 -6.15 20.05 -15.84
C CYS A 218 -5.92 18.88 -16.78
N GLU A 219 -6.61 18.90 -17.92
CA GLU A 219 -6.45 17.93 -18.99
C GLU A 219 -5.29 18.35 -19.91
N VAL A 220 -4.19 17.59 -19.86
CA VAL A 220 -3.06 17.79 -20.79
C VAL A 220 -3.51 17.47 -22.21
N GLY A 221 -3.25 18.38 -23.14
CA GLY A 221 -3.78 18.39 -24.50
C GLY A 221 -4.95 19.34 -24.71
N LYS A 222 -5.63 19.80 -23.63
CA LYS A 222 -6.68 20.84 -23.71
C LYS A 222 -6.35 22.09 -22.92
N ASN A 223 -6.00 21.93 -21.64
CA ASN A 223 -5.70 23.05 -20.74
C ASN A 223 -4.22 23.47 -20.79
N ILE A 224 -3.33 22.51 -21.08
CA ILE A 224 -1.90 22.74 -21.26
C ILE A 224 -1.38 21.73 -22.29
N SER A 225 -0.55 22.17 -23.23
CA SER A 225 0.07 21.29 -24.23
C SER A 225 1.27 20.54 -23.64
N LEU A 226 1.66 19.43 -24.29
CA LEU A 226 2.86 18.69 -23.91
C LEU A 226 4.14 19.54 -24.06
N ASP A 227 4.19 20.40 -25.09
CA ASP A 227 5.34 21.27 -25.34
C ASP A 227 5.49 22.36 -24.26
N GLU A 228 4.38 22.90 -23.76
CA GLU A 228 4.42 23.82 -22.61
C GLU A 228 4.93 23.12 -21.36
N LEU A 229 4.53 21.87 -21.11
CA LEU A 229 5.07 21.09 -19.98
C LEU A 229 6.57 20.84 -20.13
N ARG A 230 7.05 20.53 -21.36
CA ARG A 230 8.49 20.29 -21.64
C ARG A 230 9.35 21.54 -21.45
N LYS A 231 8.78 22.73 -21.70
CA LYS A 231 9.45 24.00 -21.42
C LYS A 231 9.45 24.35 -19.93
N LYS A 232 8.45 23.86 -19.19
CA LYS A 232 8.24 24.19 -17.77
C LYS A 232 9.00 23.28 -16.80
N HIS A 233 9.21 22.03 -17.18
CA HIS A 233 9.80 21.01 -16.33
C HIS A 233 11.01 20.38 -16.99
N ASP A 234 12.03 20.06 -16.18
CA ASP A 234 13.25 19.40 -16.65
C ASP A 234 12.99 17.97 -17.12
N THR A 235 11.95 17.33 -16.57
CA THR A 235 11.54 15.97 -16.96
C THR A 235 10.03 15.81 -16.80
N ILE A 236 9.46 14.90 -17.61
CA ILE A 236 8.04 14.56 -17.56
C ILE A 236 7.87 13.05 -17.45
N LEU A 237 6.95 12.61 -16.59
CA LEU A 237 6.36 11.28 -16.62
C LEU A 237 4.95 11.36 -17.20
N ILE A 238 4.62 10.41 -18.07
CA ILE A 238 3.27 10.19 -18.60
C ILE A 238 2.75 8.86 -18.05
#